data_AF-D4BPG6-F1
#
_entry.id   AF-D4BPG6-F1
#
_cell.length_a   1.000
_cell.length_b   1.000
_cell.length_c   1.000
_cell.angle_alpha   90.00
_cell.angle_beta   90.00
_cell.angle_gamma   90.00
#
_symmetry.space_group_name_H-M   'P 1'
#
loop_
_entity.id
_entity.type
_entity.pdbx_description
1 polymer ?
#
loop_
_entity_poly.entity_id
_entity_poly.type
_entity_poly.pdbx_seq_one_letter_code
_entity_poly.pdbx_strand_id
1 'polypeptide(L)' 'MGDKQPQSNATAFAGTIASRDISFTYDHATEPALRDVTLTIPEGECIVLCGASGCGKTS' A
#
# COMPACT_ATOMS: atom_id res chain seq x y z
N MET A 1 29.09 -23.29 -9.95
CA MET A 1 29.40 -22.83 -8.58
C MET A 1 28.75 -21.47 -8.39
N GLY A 2 27.58 -21.44 -7.75
CA GLY A 2 26.84 -20.20 -7.50
C GLY A 2 25.34 -20.41 -7.50
N ASP A 3 24.85 -21.34 -6.67
CA ASP A 3 23.41 -21.49 -6.43
C ASP A 3 22.92 -20.24 -5.69
N LYS A 4 22.25 -19.34 -6.42
CA LYS A 4 21.61 -18.15 -5.83
C LYS A 4 20.39 -18.62 -5.04
N GLN A 5 20.59 -18.87 -3.74
CA GLN A 5 19.52 -19.11 -2.77
C GLN A 5 18.43 -18.02 -2.92
N PRO A 6 17.15 -18.39 -3.06
CA PRO A 6 16.07 -17.44 -3.00
C PRO A 6 15.96 -16.94 -1.56
N GLN A 7 16.22 -15.66 -1.34
CA GLN A 7 16.01 -15.04 -0.04
C GLN A 7 14.50 -14.79 0.15
N SER A 8 13.81 -15.70 0.84
CA SER A 8 12.44 -15.49 1.29
C SER A 8 12.45 -14.69 2.60
N ASN A 9 12.24 -13.38 2.53
CA ASN A 9 12.16 -12.50 3.70
C ASN A 9 10.72 -12.10 4.08
N ALA A 10 9.71 -12.86 3.65
CA ALA A 10 8.32 -12.57 3.98
C ALA A 10 8.02 -13.09 5.40
N THR A 11 8.37 -12.32 6.42
CA THR A 11 7.73 -12.45 7.74
C THR A 11 6.24 -12.14 7.54
N ALA A 12 5.41 -13.17 7.46
CA ALA A 12 3.97 -13.00 7.34
C ALA A 12 3.44 -12.28 8.58
N PHE A 13 2.82 -11.13 8.39
CA PHE A 13 2.07 -10.46 9.45
C PHE A 13 0.76 -11.20 9.66
N ALA A 14 0.61 -11.88 10.80
CA ALA A 14 -0.65 -12.47 11.23
C ALA A 14 -1.54 -11.36 11.80
N GLY A 15 -2.39 -10.76 10.98
CA GLY A 15 -3.29 -9.69 11.38
C GLY A 15 -3.96 -8.97 10.23
N THR A 16 -5.11 -8.34 10.51
CA THR A 16 -5.80 -7.46 9.56
C THR A 16 -5.20 -6.07 9.60
N ILE A 17 -4.83 -5.52 8.44
CA ILE A 17 -4.40 -4.12 8.30
C ILE A 17 -5.64 -3.28 8.03
N ALA A 18 -5.91 -2.26 8.85
CA ALA A 18 -7.05 -1.38 8.65
C ALA A 18 -6.61 0.09 8.70
N SER A 19 -7.06 0.87 7.72
CA SER A 19 -7.01 2.33 7.71
C SER A 19 -8.40 2.91 7.51
N ARG A 20 -8.65 4.07 8.10
CA ARG A 20 -9.94 4.77 8.04
C ARG A 20 -9.72 6.23 7.75
N ASP A 21 -10.55 6.78 6.88
CA ASP A 21 -10.64 8.21 6.58
C ASP A 21 -9.28 8.85 6.24
N ILE A 22 -8.43 8.12 5.49
CA ILE A 22 -7.14 8.63 5.04
C ILE A 22 -7.36 9.66 3.94
N SER A 23 -6.91 10.88 4.20
CA SER A 23 -6.74 11.92 3.21
C SER A 23 -5.27 12.32 3.12
N PHE A 24 -4.73 12.42 1.91
CA PHE A 24 -3.32 12.74 1.66
C PHE A 24 -3.22 13.83 0.59
N THR A 25 -2.43 14.85 0.87
CA THR A 25 -2.15 15.97 -0.04
C THR A 25 -0.64 16.13 -0.14
N TYR A 26 -0.11 16.19 -1.36
CA TYR A 26 1.30 16.51 -1.58
C TYR A 26 1.59 17.96 -1.21
N ASP A 27 2.79 18.25 -0.70
CA ASP A 27 3.20 19.61 -0.27
C ASP A 27 3.01 20.70 -1.35
N HIS A 28 3.06 20.31 -2.62
CA HIS A 28 2.91 21.23 -3.77
C HIS A 28 1.51 21.19 -4.40
N ALA A 29 0.58 20.39 -3.85
CA ALA A 29 -0.78 20.27 -4.35
C ALA A 29 -1.76 21.08 -3.48
N THR A 30 -2.64 21.82 -4.13
CA THR A 30 -3.78 22.50 -3.47
C THR A 30 -4.96 21.57 -3.22
N GLU A 31 -4.99 20.42 -3.89
CA GLU A 31 -6.05 19.44 -3.77
C GLU A 31 -5.54 18.09 -3.24
N PRO A 32 -6.31 17.41 -2.36
CA PRO A 32 -5.94 16.10 -1.86
C PRO A 32 -5.91 15.05 -2.97
N ALA A 33 -4.80 14.30 -3.01
CA ALA A 33 -4.59 13.15 -3.89
C ALA A 33 -5.35 11.91 -3.42
N LEU A 34 -5.50 11.74 -2.10
CA LEU A 34 -6.42 10.78 -1.48
C LEU A 34 -7.44 11.55 -0.65
N ARG A 35 -8.72 11.19 -0.77
CA ARG A 35 -9.83 11.79 -0.04
C ARG A 35 -10.65 10.67 0.62
N ASP A 36 -10.71 10.70 1.94
CA ASP A 36 -11.58 9.84 2.77
C ASP A 36 -11.46 8.34 2.43
N VAL A 37 -10.23 7.86 2.27
CA VAL A 37 -9.95 6.47 1.90
C VAL A 37 -9.95 5.57 3.14
N THR A 38 -10.82 4.56 3.13
CA THR A 38 -10.87 3.50 4.13
C THR A 38 -10.48 2.17 3.47
N LEU A 39 -9.44 1.52 3.98
CA LEU A 39 -8.92 0.25 3.45
C LEU A 39 -8.85 -0.78 4.58
N THR A 40 -9.36 -1.98 4.34
CA THR A 40 -9.21 -3.13 5.26
C THR A 40 -8.66 -4.29 4.46
N ILE A 41 -7.52 -4.82 4.90
CA ILE A 41 -6.81 -5.93 4.28
C ILE A 41 -6.81 -7.09 5.28
N PRO A 42 -7.67 -8.11 5.06
CA PRO A 42 -7.63 -9.36 5.81
C PRO A 42 -6.29 -10.09 5.66
N GLU A 43 -5.97 -10.94 6.62
CA GLU A 43 -4.80 -11.81 6.52
C GLU A 43 -4.92 -12.75 5.32
N GLY A 44 -3.82 -12.91 4.57
CA GLY A 44 -3.76 -13.81 3.42
C GLY A 44 -4.36 -13.24 2.12
N GLU A 45 -4.88 -12.01 2.13
CA GLU A 45 -5.32 -11.33 0.90
C GLU A 45 -4.19 -10.56 0.21
N CYS A 46 -4.20 -10.60 -1.12
CA CYS A 46 -3.34 -9.79 -1.98
C CYS A 46 -4.20 -8.73 -2.66
N ILE A 47 -3.94 -7.45 -2.35
CA ILE A 47 -4.64 -6.31 -2.93
C ILE A 47 -3.69 -5.54 -3.84
N VAL A 48 -4.17 -5.18 -5.02
CA VAL A 48 -3.41 -4.38 -5.99
C VAL A 48 -3.94 -2.95 -5.97
N LEU A 49 -3.08 -1.99 -5.61
CA LEU A 49 -3.36 -0.57 -5.81
C LEU A 49 -3.08 -0.18 -7.27
N CYS A 50 -4.14 0.09 -8.03
CA CYS A 50 -4.09 0.52 -9.42
C CYS A 50 -4.61 1.95 -9.58
N GLY A 51 -4.10 2.68 -10.58
CA GLY A 51 -4.53 4.05 -10.88
C GLY A 51 -3.49 4.84 -11.69
N ALA A 52 -3.91 5.95 -12.29
CA ALA A 52 -3.04 6.81 -13.12
C ALA A 52 -1.78 7.27 -12.36
N SER A 53 -0.69 7.54 -13.07
CA SER A 53 0.52 8.09 -12.43
C SER A 53 0.19 9.39 -11.68
N GLY A 54 0.72 9.55 -10.46
CA GLY A 54 0.43 10.71 -9.60
C GLY A 54 -0.83 10.61 -8.71
N CYS A 55 -1.61 9.52 -8.78
CA CYS A 55 -2.82 9.36 -7.95
C CYS A 55 -2.58 8.89 -6.49
N GLY A 56 -1.35 8.97 -5.96
CA GLY A 56 -1.08 8.60 -4.56
C GLY A 56 -0.90 7.11 -4.25
N LYS A 57 -0.37 6.31 -5.20
CA LYS A 57 -0.13 4.85 -4.98
C LYS A 57 1.17 4.52 -4.22
N THR A 58 2.14 5.44 -4.20
CA THR A 58 3.52 5.19 -3.76
C THR A 58 3.98 6.20 -2.70
N SER A 59 3.06 7.02 -2.19
CA SER A 59 3.36 8.08 -1.20
C SER A 59 2.76 7.75 0.14
#